data_AF-A0ABD7C084-F1
#
_entry.id   AF-A0ABD7C084-F1
#
_cell.length_a   1.000
_cell.length_b   1.000
_cell.length_c   1.000
_cell.angle_alpha   90.00
_cell.angle_beta   90.00
_cell.angle_gamma   90.00
#
_symmetry.space_group_name_H-M   'P 1'
#
loop_
_entity.id
_entity.type
_entity.pdbx_description
1 polymer ?
#
loop_
_entity_poly.entity_id
_entity_poly.type
_entity_poly.pdbx_seq_one_letter_code
_entity_poly.pdbx_strand_id
1 'polypeptide(L)'
;MSRVTLAEIEAEIVVEFYARGAGAFSNNYLTKEHYSALDQVTLCVLILRNGCKVIGVNYGAIDPADFDAALGRAAAREEAIDQCWPLLGFRRRDQIAGTADAAAASEPEVIKPSIGRKVWFWPASFGEWPQGMTVVPRGEDDQDGPQPLDATIVYVHNDRLVNLLVVDHAGVMFPIQNVQLVQPGDQACATGHRAEWMPYQVGQAKKAGGA
;
A
#
# COMPACT_ATOMS: atom_id res chain seq x y z
N MET A 1 -15.28 3.32 18.39
CA MET A 1 -15.84 2.04 18.88
C MET A 1 -14.76 0.98 18.76
N SER A 2 -14.37 0.31 19.86
CA SER A 2 -13.13 -0.49 19.95
C SER A 2 -13.28 -1.99 19.65
N ARG A 3 -14.49 -2.49 19.39
CA ARG A 3 -14.77 -3.92 19.17
C ARG A 3 -15.48 -4.13 17.83
N VAL A 4 -15.14 -5.23 17.14
CA VAL A 4 -15.88 -5.72 15.95
C VAL A 4 -17.18 -6.39 16.42
N THR A 5 -18.27 -6.20 15.70
CA THR A 5 -19.57 -6.84 16.00
C THR A 5 -20.01 -7.76 14.87
N LEU A 6 -20.89 -8.72 15.16
CA LEU A 6 -21.42 -9.63 14.14
C LEU A 6 -22.09 -8.87 12.99
N ALA A 7 -22.87 -7.83 13.31
CA ALA A 7 -23.51 -6.98 12.30
C ALA A 7 -22.50 -6.29 11.37
N GLU A 8 -21.32 -5.92 11.87
CA GLU A 8 -20.25 -5.38 11.03
C GLU A 8 -19.64 -6.45 10.12
N ILE A 9 -19.49 -7.68 10.61
CA ILE A 9 -19.04 -8.80 9.78
C ILE A 9 -20.06 -9.07 8.66
N GLU A 10 -21.33 -9.15 9.00
CA GLU A 10 -22.40 -9.39 8.02
C GLU A 10 -22.48 -8.25 6.99
N ALA A 11 -22.25 -7.01 7.40
CA ALA A 11 -22.19 -5.86 6.50
C ALA A 11 -20.95 -5.86 5.58
N GLU A 12 -19.90 -6.63 5.89
CA GLU A 12 -18.74 -6.81 5.01
C GLU A 12 -18.96 -7.86 3.92
N ILE A 13 -19.95 -8.75 4.08
CA ILE A 13 -20.25 -9.81 3.12
C ILE A 13 -21.03 -9.21 1.94
N VAL A 14 -20.47 -9.34 0.73
CA VAL A 14 -21.12 -8.89 -0.51
C VAL A 14 -22.01 -9.99 -1.07
N VAL A 15 -21.50 -11.22 -1.07
CA VAL A 15 -22.20 -12.38 -1.64
C VAL A 15 -21.73 -13.66 -0.96
N GLU A 16 -22.66 -14.62 -0.90
CA GLU A 16 -22.44 -15.94 -0.33
C GLU A 16 -22.72 -17.00 -1.40
N PHE A 17 -21.78 -17.95 -1.56
CA PHE A 17 -21.95 -19.11 -2.42
C PHE A 17 -21.92 -20.38 -1.60
N TYR A 18 -22.70 -21.37 -2.04
CA TYR A 18 -22.79 -22.66 -1.39
C TYR A 18 -22.56 -23.76 -2.43
N ALA A 19 -21.74 -24.73 -2.07
CA ALA A 19 -21.50 -25.91 -2.89
C ALA A 19 -21.56 -27.16 -2.02
N ARG A 20 -22.15 -28.23 -2.56
CA ARG A 20 -22.00 -29.57 -2.00
C ARG A 20 -20.74 -30.20 -2.57
N GLY A 21 -20.00 -30.93 -1.75
CA GLY A 21 -18.71 -31.50 -2.13
C GLY A 21 -18.79 -32.33 -3.41
N ALA A 22 -19.84 -33.15 -3.57
CA ALA A 22 -20.01 -33.99 -4.76
C ALA A 22 -20.15 -33.19 -6.06
N GLY A 23 -20.77 -32.01 -6.01
CA GLY A 23 -20.93 -31.13 -7.17
C GLY A 23 -19.66 -30.35 -7.55
N ALA A 24 -18.63 -30.35 -6.70
CA ALA A 24 -17.38 -29.64 -6.92
C ALA A 24 -16.34 -30.46 -7.73
N PHE A 25 -16.59 -31.76 -7.97
CA PHE A 25 -15.65 -32.64 -8.65
C PHE A 25 -16.23 -33.17 -9.97
N SER A 26 -15.46 -33.04 -11.05
CA SER A 26 -15.77 -33.59 -12.39
C SER A 26 -14.80 -34.71 -12.77
N ASN A 27 -14.73 -35.77 -11.95
CA ASN A 27 -13.79 -36.87 -12.17
C ASN A 27 -14.52 -38.17 -12.55
N ASN A 28 -14.01 -38.89 -13.56
CA ASN A 28 -14.56 -40.13 -14.09
C ASN A 28 -14.41 -41.36 -13.16
N TYR A 29 -13.75 -41.20 -12.00
CA TYR A 29 -13.57 -42.26 -11.00
C TYR A 29 -14.46 -42.12 -9.75
N LEU A 30 -15.44 -41.22 -9.74
CA LEU A 30 -16.41 -41.17 -8.63
C LEU A 30 -17.31 -42.41 -8.65
N THR A 31 -17.13 -43.28 -7.65
CA THR A 31 -18.10 -44.34 -7.36
C THR A 31 -19.34 -43.71 -6.71
N LYS A 32 -20.45 -44.47 -6.68
CA LYS A 32 -21.67 -44.04 -5.99
C LYS A 32 -21.43 -43.76 -4.50
N GLU A 33 -20.55 -44.53 -3.87
CA GLU A 33 -20.17 -44.37 -2.46
C GLU A 33 -19.37 -43.08 -2.23
N HIS A 34 -18.39 -42.79 -3.09
CA HIS A 34 -17.65 -41.53 -3.04
C HIS A 34 -18.57 -40.32 -3.22
N TYR A 35 -19.52 -40.40 -4.15
CA TYR A 35 -20.51 -39.35 -4.35
C TYR A 35 -21.34 -39.13 -3.09
N SER A 36 -21.89 -40.20 -2.49
CA SER A 36 -22.72 -40.12 -1.30
C SER A 36 -21.99 -39.56 -0.08
N ALA A 37 -20.69 -39.82 0.06
CA ALA A 37 -19.87 -39.24 1.13
C ALA A 37 -19.59 -37.75 0.88
N LEU A 38 -19.22 -37.38 -0.35
CA LEU A 38 -18.92 -36.01 -0.72
C LEU A 38 -20.16 -35.10 -0.73
N ASP A 39 -21.34 -35.67 -0.97
CA ASP A 39 -22.60 -34.91 -1.04
C ASP A 39 -23.09 -34.43 0.33
N GLN A 40 -22.52 -34.98 1.41
CA GLN A 40 -22.79 -34.56 2.79
C GLN A 40 -21.93 -33.36 3.21
N VAL A 41 -20.81 -33.12 2.52
CA VAL A 41 -19.92 -31.99 2.79
C VAL A 41 -20.51 -30.72 2.18
N THR A 42 -20.61 -29.66 2.99
CA THR A 42 -21.07 -28.35 2.55
C THR A 42 -19.96 -27.33 2.66
N LEU A 43 -19.70 -26.62 1.56
CA LEU A 43 -18.78 -25.49 1.49
C LEU A 43 -19.58 -24.21 1.41
N CYS A 44 -19.23 -23.23 2.25
CA CYS A 44 -19.72 -21.86 2.20
C CYS A 44 -18.58 -20.95 1.78
N VAL A 45 -18.75 -20.13 0.75
CA VAL A 45 -17.75 -19.13 0.32
C VAL A 45 -18.37 -17.75 0.44
N LEU A 46 -17.80 -16.93 1.32
CA LEU A 46 -18.14 -15.53 1.51
C LEU A 46 -17.16 -14.67 0.72
N ILE A 47 -17.67 -13.75 -0.10
CA ILE A 47 -16.85 -12.71 -0.72
C ILE A 47 -17.08 -11.40 0.05
N LEU A 48 -16.01 -10.85 0.61
CA LEU A 48 -16.04 -9.60 1.36
C LEU A 48 -15.90 -8.38 0.42
N ARG A 49 -16.25 -7.18 0.92
CA ARG A 49 -16.17 -5.91 0.15
C ARG A 49 -14.80 -5.60 -0.44
N ASN A 50 -13.73 -6.05 0.20
CA ASN A 50 -12.35 -5.88 -0.29
C ASN A 50 -11.92 -6.99 -1.28
N GLY A 51 -12.82 -7.89 -1.67
CA GLY A 51 -12.52 -9.01 -2.56
C GLY A 51 -11.81 -10.18 -1.88
N CYS A 52 -11.65 -10.17 -0.55
CA CYS A 52 -11.21 -11.33 0.22
C CYS A 52 -12.27 -12.44 0.16
N LYS A 53 -11.83 -13.69 0.12
CA LYS A 53 -12.72 -14.86 0.13
C LYS A 53 -12.47 -15.62 1.42
N VAL A 54 -13.55 -15.85 2.14
CA VAL A 54 -13.53 -16.63 3.37
C VAL A 54 -14.35 -17.88 3.13
N ILE A 55 -13.76 -19.02 3.43
CA ILE A 55 -14.36 -20.32 3.15
C ILE A 55 -14.68 -20.95 4.49
N GLY A 56 -15.92 -21.42 4.63
CA GLY A 56 -16.31 -22.29 5.71
C GLY A 56 -16.69 -23.69 5.23
N VAL A 57 -16.45 -24.68 6.08
CA VAL A 57 -16.58 -26.10 5.77
C VAL A 57 -17.40 -26.80 6.84
N ASN A 58 -18.48 -27.46 6.42
CA ASN A 58 -19.14 -28.48 7.22
C ASN A 58 -18.89 -29.85 6.58
N TYR A 59 -18.34 -30.78 7.38
CA TYR A 59 -18.00 -32.13 6.95
C TYR A 59 -19.20 -33.09 6.86
N GLY A 60 -20.39 -32.66 7.26
CA GLY A 60 -21.61 -33.48 7.25
C GLY A 60 -21.89 -34.16 8.59
N ALA A 61 -22.95 -34.95 8.65
CA ALA A 61 -23.33 -35.69 9.85
C ALA A 61 -22.37 -36.88 10.10
N ILE A 62 -22.12 -37.21 11.36
CA ILE A 62 -21.31 -38.38 11.74
C ILE A 62 -22.03 -39.67 11.34
N ASP A 63 -23.33 -39.75 11.61
CA ASP A 63 -24.21 -40.77 11.06
C ASP A 63 -24.90 -40.21 9.80
N PRO A 64 -24.71 -40.82 8.62
CA PRO A 64 -25.38 -40.39 7.39
C PRO A 64 -26.92 -40.36 7.47
N ALA A 65 -27.53 -41.14 8.37
CA ALA A 65 -28.99 -41.15 8.55
C ALA A 65 -29.52 -39.83 9.14
N ASP A 66 -28.69 -39.11 9.89
CA ASP A 66 -29.01 -37.83 10.54
C ASP A 66 -28.67 -36.62 9.64
N PHE A 67 -28.35 -36.86 8.37
CA PHE A 67 -27.96 -35.80 7.45
C PHE A 67 -29.11 -34.81 7.17
N ASP A 68 -28.83 -33.53 7.40
CA ASP A 68 -29.70 -32.41 7.04
C ASP A 68 -28.87 -31.34 6.30
N ALA A 69 -29.26 -31.07 5.05
CA ALA A 69 -28.57 -30.11 4.19
C ALA A 69 -28.71 -28.65 4.66
N ALA A 70 -29.81 -28.29 5.32
CA ALA A 70 -30.04 -26.95 5.83
C ALA A 70 -29.17 -26.68 7.07
N LEU A 71 -29.08 -27.67 7.99
CA LEU A 71 -28.13 -27.62 9.09
C LEU A 71 -26.67 -27.61 8.58
N GLY A 72 -26.41 -28.43 7.56
CA GLY A 72 -25.19 -28.46 6.76
C GLY A 72 -24.69 -27.06 6.39
N ARG A 73 -25.58 -26.35 5.70
CA ARG A 73 -25.39 -24.99 5.20
C ARG A 73 -25.21 -23.97 6.32
N ALA A 74 -26.03 -24.03 7.36
CA ALA A 74 -25.97 -23.09 8.48
C ALA A 74 -24.62 -23.17 9.20
N ALA A 75 -24.17 -24.38 9.53
CA ALA A 75 -22.89 -24.58 10.21
C ALA A 75 -21.68 -24.19 9.34
N ALA A 76 -21.72 -24.46 8.03
CA ALA A 76 -20.66 -24.01 7.12
C ALA A 76 -20.59 -22.48 7.04
N ARG A 77 -21.73 -21.78 7.11
CA ARG A 77 -21.77 -20.32 7.17
C ARG A 77 -21.24 -19.79 8.49
N GLU A 78 -21.64 -20.40 9.60
CA GLU A 78 -21.17 -20.02 10.94
C GLU A 78 -19.64 -20.12 11.04
N GLU A 79 -19.05 -21.22 10.56
CA GLU A 79 -17.60 -21.36 10.57
C GLU A 79 -16.91 -20.36 9.63
N ALA A 80 -17.50 -20.06 8.46
CA ALA A 80 -17.00 -18.97 7.60
C ALA A 80 -17.03 -17.60 8.30
N ILE A 81 -18.07 -17.31 9.08
CA ILE A 81 -18.15 -16.09 9.90
C ILE A 81 -17.09 -16.11 10.99
N ASP A 82 -16.83 -17.27 11.58
CA ASP A 82 -15.82 -17.40 12.62
C ASP A 82 -14.41 -17.03 12.13
N GLN A 83 -14.10 -17.40 10.90
CA GLN A 83 -12.86 -17.01 10.22
C GLN A 83 -12.78 -15.49 9.93
N CYS A 84 -13.92 -14.79 9.82
CA CYS A 84 -13.92 -13.33 9.63
C CYS A 84 -13.52 -12.55 10.89
N TRP A 85 -13.74 -13.10 12.10
CA TRP A 85 -13.39 -12.44 13.37
C TRP A 85 -11.92 -12.03 13.47
N PRO A 86 -10.94 -12.94 13.29
CA PRO A 86 -9.52 -12.57 13.36
C PRO A 86 -9.14 -11.56 12.27
N LEU A 87 -9.69 -11.68 11.06
CA LEU A 87 -9.39 -10.80 9.92
C LEU A 87 -9.88 -9.36 10.15
N LEU A 88 -11.14 -9.20 10.53
CA LEU A 88 -11.73 -7.89 10.78
C LEU A 88 -11.23 -7.29 12.10
N GLY A 89 -10.91 -8.13 13.08
CA GLY A 89 -10.23 -7.72 14.31
C GLY A 89 -8.85 -7.14 14.04
N PHE A 90 -8.05 -7.79 13.19
CA PHE A 90 -6.75 -7.28 12.75
C PHE A 90 -6.89 -5.95 12.01
N ARG A 91 -7.76 -5.88 10.99
CA ARG A 91 -8.03 -4.64 10.25
C ARG A 91 -8.43 -3.48 11.16
N ARG A 92 -9.24 -3.74 12.20
CA ARG A 92 -9.64 -2.72 13.17
C ARG A 92 -8.45 -2.25 14.02
N ARG A 93 -7.57 -3.16 14.45
CA ARG A 93 -6.35 -2.79 15.19
C ARG A 93 -5.45 -1.90 14.34
N ASP A 94 -5.28 -2.24 13.07
CA ASP A 94 -4.52 -1.41 12.11
C ASP A 94 -5.15 -0.03 11.93
N GLN A 95 -6.47 0.08 11.87
CA GLN A 95 -7.14 1.38 11.79
C GLN A 95 -6.91 2.22 13.05
N ILE A 96 -6.94 1.61 14.24
CA ILE A 96 -6.70 2.30 15.51
C ILE A 96 -5.24 2.76 15.59
N ALA A 97 -4.29 1.89 15.25
CA ALA A 97 -2.87 2.21 15.20
C ALA A 97 -2.58 3.28 14.12
N GLY A 98 -3.14 3.09 12.93
CA GLY A 98 -3.01 4.01 11.80
C GLY A 98 -3.65 5.37 12.04
N THR A 99 -4.69 5.50 12.86
CA THR A 99 -5.18 6.83 13.30
C THR A 99 -4.22 7.55 14.25
N ALA A 100 -3.35 6.83 14.96
CA ALA A 100 -2.28 7.46 15.74
C ALA A 100 -1.16 8.00 14.84
N ASP A 101 -0.89 7.35 13.71
CA ASP A 101 0.08 7.81 12.71
C ASP A 101 -0.50 8.85 11.72
N ALA A 102 -1.78 8.75 11.38
CA ALA A 102 -2.46 9.64 10.42
C ALA A 102 -2.76 11.03 11.00
N ALA A 103 -2.76 11.20 12.32
CA ALA A 103 -2.86 12.52 12.95
C ALA A 103 -1.65 13.43 12.64
N ALA A 104 -0.56 12.89 12.08
CA ALA A 104 0.61 13.64 11.62
C ALA A 104 0.65 13.90 10.10
N ALA A 105 -0.24 13.28 9.30
CA ALA A 105 -0.23 13.39 7.84
C ALA A 105 -1.40 14.25 7.33
N SER A 106 -1.26 15.57 7.46
CA SER A 106 -1.93 16.49 6.54
C SER A 106 -1.53 16.14 5.10
N GLU A 107 -2.46 16.16 4.14
CA GLU A 107 -2.15 15.91 2.72
C GLU A 107 -0.90 16.70 2.32
N PRO A 108 0.15 16.05 1.77
CA PRO A 108 1.40 16.73 1.47
C PRO A 108 1.11 17.79 0.42
N GLU A 109 1.45 19.03 0.73
CA GLU A 109 1.25 20.19 -0.15
C GLU A 109 2.05 19.98 -1.44
N VAL A 110 1.39 19.59 -2.53
CA VAL A 110 2.07 19.30 -3.80
C VAL A 110 2.33 20.58 -4.57
N ILE A 111 3.59 20.99 -4.62
CA ILE A 111 4.06 22.09 -5.47
C ILE A 111 4.23 21.55 -6.90
N LYS A 112 3.43 22.05 -7.85
CA LYS A 112 3.47 21.62 -9.25
C LYS A 112 4.82 21.98 -9.92
N PRO A 113 5.60 21.00 -10.40
CA PRO A 113 6.85 21.29 -11.10
C PRO A 113 6.61 21.90 -12.48
N SER A 114 7.55 22.74 -12.91
CA SER A 114 7.59 23.29 -14.27
C SER A 114 9.04 23.48 -14.72
N ILE A 115 9.25 23.41 -16.03
CA ILE A 115 10.56 23.61 -16.65
C ILE A 115 11.07 25.02 -16.33
N GLY A 116 12.36 25.13 -15.99
CA GLY A 116 13.03 26.38 -15.64
C GLY A 116 13.02 26.72 -14.15
N ARG A 117 12.25 25.99 -13.32
CA ARG A 117 12.29 26.21 -11.86
C ARG A 117 13.60 25.69 -11.27
N LYS A 118 14.13 26.46 -10.31
CA LYS A 118 15.32 26.10 -9.54
C LYS A 118 14.97 25.17 -8.39
N VAL A 119 15.77 24.14 -8.15
CA VAL A 119 15.62 23.21 -7.03
C VAL A 119 17.01 22.93 -6.44
N TRP A 120 17.04 22.51 -5.18
CA TRP A 120 18.26 21.93 -4.64
C TRP A 120 18.41 20.51 -5.11
N PHE A 121 19.63 20.12 -5.48
CA PHE A 121 19.96 18.76 -5.82
C PHE A 121 20.86 18.15 -4.76
N TRP A 122 20.45 16.99 -4.28
CA TRP A 122 21.20 16.18 -3.35
C TRP A 122 21.62 14.92 -4.09
N PRO A 123 22.93 14.76 -4.33
CA PRO A 123 23.43 13.56 -4.96
C PRO A 123 23.27 12.37 -3.99
N ALA A 124 23.45 11.14 -4.48
CA ALA A 124 23.19 9.90 -3.72
C ALA A 124 24.24 9.70 -2.60
N SER A 125 24.52 8.50 -2.13
CA SER A 125 25.63 8.30 -1.18
C SER A 125 26.98 8.57 -1.85
N PHE A 126 27.99 8.93 -1.05
CA PHE A 126 29.36 9.17 -1.54
C PHE A 126 29.85 8.00 -2.39
N GLY A 127 30.23 8.27 -3.65
CA GLY A 127 30.66 7.26 -4.63
C GLY A 127 29.63 6.90 -5.70
N GLU A 128 28.36 7.30 -5.55
CA GLU A 128 27.29 7.05 -6.53
C GLU A 128 26.97 8.26 -7.41
N TRP A 129 27.83 9.29 -7.39
CA TRP A 129 27.61 10.53 -8.12
C TRP A 129 28.24 10.44 -9.51
N PRO A 130 27.75 11.20 -10.51
CA PRO A 130 28.33 11.21 -11.85
C PRO A 130 29.83 11.42 -11.82
N GLN A 131 30.54 10.69 -12.68
CA GLN A 131 32.00 10.78 -12.76
C GLN A 131 32.43 12.23 -13.04
N GLY A 132 33.32 12.75 -12.20
CA GLY A 132 33.84 14.12 -12.30
C GLY A 132 33.01 15.20 -11.60
N MET A 133 31.88 14.85 -10.96
CA MET A 133 31.12 15.79 -10.15
C MET A 133 31.88 16.17 -8.87
N THR A 134 32.06 17.47 -8.64
CA THR A 134 32.72 18.01 -7.45
C THR A 134 31.70 18.45 -6.42
N VAL A 135 31.68 17.76 -5.27
CA VAL A 135 30.90 18.15 -4.09
C VAL A 135 31.87 18.40 -2.95
N VAL A 136 31.91 19.65 -2.52
CA VAL A 136 32.77 20.12 -1.43
C VAL A 136 31.99 20.06 -0.11
N PRO A 137 32.53 19.43 0.95
CA PRO A 137 31.96 19.49 2.30
C PRO A 137 31.90 20.93 2.83
N ARG A 138 30.95 21.21 3.70
CA ARG A 138 30.85 22.51 4.36
C ARG A 138 31.64 22.46 5.67
N GLY A 139 32.81 23.11 5.69
CA GLY A 139 33.69 23.16 6.85
C GLY A 139 34.85 22.15 6.81
N GLU A 140 35.75 22.26 7.79
CA GLU A 140 36.90 21.36 7.97
C GLU A 140 36.48 20.04 8.66
N ASP A 141 35.49 20.15 9.56
CA ASP A 141 34.82 19.05 10.22
C ASP A 141 33.34 19.05 9.81
N ASP A 142 32.79 17.89 9.45
CA ASP A 142 31.45 17.64 8.86
C ASP A 142 30.24 18.05 9.76
N GLN A 143 30.42 19.01 10.67
CA GLN A 143 29.49 19.45 11.71
C GLN A 143 28.31 20.27 11.14
N ASP A 144 28.51 20.99 10.04
CA ASP A 144 27.49 21.87 9.43
C ASP A 144 26.56 21.15 8.44
N GLY A 145 26.79 19.85 8.20
CA GLY A 145 26.03 19.03 7.27
C GLY A 145 26.29 19.35 5.79
N PRO A 146 25.76 18.51 4.87
CA PRO A 146 26.03 18.65 3.45
C PRO A 146 25.36 19.89 2.85
N GLN A 147 26.03 20.54 1.90
CA GLN A 147 25.45 21.62 1.09
C GLN A 147 24.86 21.05 -0.22
N PRO A 148 23.64 21.47 -0.63
CA PRO A 148 23.05 21.03 -1.89
C PRO A 148 23.69 21.73 -3.10
N LEU A 149 23.63 21.05 -4.25
CA LEU A 149 23.97 21.62 -5.55
C LEU A 149 22.82 22.46 -6.12
N ASP A 150 23.14 23.45 -6.95
CA ASP A 150 22.13 24.17 -7.74
C ASP A 150 21.63 23.28 -8.87
N ALA A 151 20.32 23.27 -9.11
CA ALA A 151 19.74 22.52 -10.21
C ALA A 151 18.55 23.25 -10.83
N THR A 152 18.36 23.05 -12.12
CA THR A 152 17.24 23.59 -12.89
C THR A 152 16.43 22.44 -13.47
N ILE A 153 15.12 22.47 -13.31
CA ILE A 153 14.22 21.50 -13.94
C ILE A 153 14.25 21.69 -15.46
N VAL A 154 14.65 20.67 -16.19
CA VAL A 154 14.68 20.67 -17.66
C VAL A 154 13.61 19.78 -18.28
N TYR A 155 13.03 18.85 -17.52
CA TYR A 155 11.93 18.00 -17.96
C TYR A 155 11.09 17.53 -16.75
N VAL A 156 9.79 17.38 -16.93
CA VAL A 156 8.84 16.91 -15.91
C VAL A 156 8.18 15.64 -16.39
N HIS A 157 8.37 14.52 -15.66
CA HIS A 157 7.64 13.27 -15.93
C HIS A 157 6.30 13.27 -15.20
N ASN A 158 6.29 13.69 -13.93
CA ASN A 158 5.11 13.85 -13.08
C ASN A 158 5.44 14.79 -11.90
N ASP A 159 4.49 14.98 -10.98
CA ASP A 159 4.63 15.88 -9.82
C ASP A 159 5.80 15.53 -8.87
N ARG A 160 6.40 14.33 -8.97
CA ARG A 160 7.42 13.80 -8.07
C ARG A 160 8.67 13.27 -8.80
N LEU A 161 8.76 13.41 -10.12
CA LEU A 161 9.87 12.89 -10.93
C LEU A 161 10.24 13.85 -12.07
N VAL A 162 11.50 14.28 -12.08
CA VAL A 162 12.01 15.30 -13.02
C VAL A 162 13.40 14.95 -13.55
N ASN A 163 13.78 15.57 -14.66
CA ASN A 163 15.19 15.63 -15.09
C ASN A 163 15.74 17.03 -14.83
N LEU A 164 17.01 17.10 -14.46
CA LEU A 164 17.68 18.30 -13.98
C LEU A 164 18.95 18.60 -14.79
N LEU A 165 19.22 19.88 -14.96
CA LEU A 165 20.57 20.38 -15.23
C LEU A 165 21.16 20.85 -13.90
N VAL A 166 22.14 20.12 -13.38
CA VAL A 166 22.79 20.36 -12.08
C VAL A 166 24.10 21.10 -12.29
N VAL A 167 24.41 22.07 -11.45
CA VAL A 167 25.70 22.76 -11.39
C VAL A 167 26.40 22.32 -10.11
N ASP A 168 27.57 21.72 -10.24
CA ASP A 168 28.36 21.26 -9.09
C ASP A 168 29.06 22.42 -8.35
N HIS A 169 29.77 22.14 -7.26
CA HIS A 169 30.48 23.19 -6.48
C HIS A 169 31.70 23.78 -7.22
N ALA A 170 32.15 23.15 -8.31
CA ALA A 170 33.18 23.70 -9.20
C ALA A 170 32.59 24.51 -10.37
N GLY A 171 31.26 24.57 -10.50
CA GLY A 171 30.57 25.26 -11.60
C GLY A 171 30.38 24.42 -12.86
N VAL A 172 30.67 23.12 -12.81
CA VAL A 172 30.50 22.19 -13.94
C VAL A 172 29.05 21.73 -14.01
N MET A 173 28.51 21.70 -15.23
CA MET A 173 27.13 21.31 -15.49
C MET A 173 26.98 19.82 -15.79
N PHE A 174 26.04 19.16 -15.13
CA PHE A 174 25.72 17.75 -15.31
C PHE A 174 24.22 17.54 -15.61
N PRO A 175 23.86 16.85 -16.71
CA PRO A 175 22.48 16.43 -16.94
C PRO A 175 22.18 15.18 -16.09
N ILE A 176 21.21 15.28 -15.18
CA ILE A 176 20.77 14.17 -14.32
C ILE A 176 19.32 13.84 -14.62
N GLN A 177 19.03 12.56 -14.81
CA GLN A 177 17.70 12.09 -15.19
C GLN A 177 17.05 11.31 -14.05
N ASN A 178 15.72 11.22 -14.08
CA ASN A 178 14.92 10.41 -13.17
C ASN A 178 15.16 10.75 -11.69
N VAL A 179 15.25 12.05 -11.38
CA VAL A 179 15.48 12.55 -10.02
C VAL A 179 14.14 12.67 -9.30
N GLN A 180 14.06 12.09 -8.11
CA GLN A 180 12.90 12.26 -7.24
C GLN A 180 12.79 13.72 -6.82
N LEU A 181 11.64 14.35 -7.05
CA LEU A 181 11.31 15.67 -6.52
C LEU A 181 10.51 15.49 -5.23
N VAL A 182 11.16 15.76 -4.09
CA VAL A 182 10.58 15.62 -2.76
C VAL A 182 9.67 16.82 -2.48
N GLN A 183 8.40 16.56 -2.20
CA GLN A 183 7.43 17.59 -1.82
C GLN A 183 7.53 17.88 -0.31
N PRO A 184 7.11 19.08 0.13
CA PRO A 184 7.04 19.40 1.54
C PRO A 184 6.21 18.37 2.32
N GLY A 185 6.83 17.73 3.31
CA GLY A 185 6.18 16.70 4.14
C GLY A 185 6.33 15.27 3.64
N ASP A 186 6.88 15.04 2.44
CA ASP A 186 7.23 13.68 2.04
C ASP A 186 8.53 13.22 2.70
N GLN A 187 8.67 11.89 2.80
CA GLN A 187 9.95 11.25 3.03
C GLN A 187 10.69 11.04 1.70
N ALA A 188 11.94 11.47 1.63
CA ALA A 188 12.81 11.16 0.50
C ALA A 188 13.09 9.64 0.42
N CYS A 189 13.28 9.12 -0.79
CA CYS A 189 13.73 7.74 -0.98
C CYS A 189 15.08 7.54 -0.27
N ALA A 190 15.27 6.37 0.34
CA ALA A 190 16.48 6.02 1.06
C ALA A 190 17.71 5.90 0.14
N THR A 191 17.49 5.74 -1.18
CA THR A 191 18.54 5.52 -2.18
C THR A 191 18.31 6.40 -3.41
N GLY A 192 19.41 6.75 -4.09
CA GLY A 192 19.39 7.53 -5.33
C GLY A 192 19.45 9.04 -5.13
N HIS A 193 19.46 9.75 -6.25
CA HIS A 193 19.46 11.21 -6.27
C HIS A 193 18.09 11.77 -5.91
N ARG A 194 18.08 12.88 -5.17
CA ARG A 194 16.85 13.61 -4.86
C ARG A 194 17.01 15.10 -5.13
N ALA A 195 15.88 15.74 -5.37
CA ALA A 195 15.77 17.18 -5.45
C ALA A 195 14.71 17.69 -4.50
N GLU A 196 14.94 18.87 -3.95
CA GLU A 196 14.08 19.50 -2.96
C GLU A 196 13.74 20.93 -3.39
N TRP A 197 12.52 21.36 -3.07
CA TRP A 197 12.10 22.73 -3.30
C TRP A 197 12.89 23.70 -2.42
N MET A 198 13.40 24.77 -3.02
CA MET A 198 14.06 25.83 -2.24
C MET A 198 13.07 26.49 -1.26
N PRO A 199 13.51 26.92 -0.06
CA PRO A 199 12.62 27.40 1.00
C PRO A 199 11.64 28.50 0.58
N TYR A 200 12.05 29.42 -0.31
CA TYR A 200 11.17 30.49 -0.78
C TYR A 200 9.98 29.97 -1.62
N GLN A 201 10.16 28.89 -2.38
CA GLN A 201 9.10 28.28 -3.19
C GLN A 201 8.09 27.57 -2.31
N VAL A 202 8.56 26.90 -1.26
CA VAL A 202 7.70 26.31 -0.24
C VAL A 202 6.90 27.40 0.48
N GLY A 203 7.54 28.50 0.84
CA GLY A 203 6.87 29.65 1.46
C GLY A 203 5.85 30.34 0.53
N GLN A 204 6.10 30.38 -0.77
CA GLN A 204 5.16 30.90 -1.77
C GLN A 204 3.93 30.01 -1.94
N ALA A 205 4.12 28.69 -1.98
CA ALA A 205 3.03 27.72 -2.08
C ALA A 205 2.08 27.82 -0.87
N LYS A 206 2.65 27.87 0.35
CA LYS A 206 1.88 27.98 1.60
C LYS A 206 0.99 29.23 1.65
N LYS A 207 1.45 30.33 1.06
CA LYS A 207 0.67 31.58 0.97
C LYS A 207 -0.46 31.50 -0.06
N ALA A 208 -0.26 30.73 -1.14
CA ALA A 208 -1.26 30.58 -2.19
C ALA A 208 -2.38 29.59 -1.80
N GLY A 209 -2.10 28.59 -0.97
CA GLY A 209 -3.09 27.62 -0.46
C GLY A 209 -3.90 28.08 0.77
N GLY A 210 -3.62 29.28 1.31
CA GLY A 210 -4.26 29.82 2.51
C GLY A 210 -5.29 30.94 2.27
N ALA A 211 -5.88 31.02 1.06
CA ALA A 211 -6.90 32.00 0.69
C ALA A 211 -8.25 31.33 0.38
#